data_AF-A0A1X7H6Y1-F1
#
_entry.id   AF-A0A1X7H6Y1-F1
#
_cell.length_a   1.000
_cell.length_b   1.000
_cell.length_c   1.000
_cell.angle_alpha   90.00
_cell.angle_beta   90.00
_cell.angle_gamma   90.00
#
_symmetry.space_group_name_H-M   'P 1'
#
loop_
_entity.id
_entity.type
_entity.pdbx_description
1 polymer ?
#
loop_
_entity_poly.entity_id
_entity_poly.type
_entity_poly.pdbx_seq_one_letter_code
_entity_poly.pdbx_strand_id
1 'polypeptide(L)'
;MTRSQLLCPLLLSAALAACKPAAQVSSVDHVHSVEEFDGNANLRRAVLAACEADSAQLRNDPNCANATAARKVAAHENAAPGAHTRDYEAKRTVATQDIAIIVLALTLYRLDNGTYPSQAQGLRALVEKPVIEPIPENWRGGYLARLPDDPFGHPYQYLNPGPHGEIEVVSLGADGQPNGHGKDADIGSWDPAVAAAERNALRSKTAGANR
;
A
#
# COMPACT_ATOMS: atom_id res chain seq x y z
N MET A 1 75.33 52.10 -22.94
CA MET A 1 74.80 53.21 -22.12
C MET A 1 73.31 52.96 -21.98
N THR A 2 72.64 52.79 -20.85
CA THR A 2 72.92 52.98 -19.42
C THR A 2 71.74 52.31 -18.68
N ARG A 3 72.03 51.64 -17.56
CA ARG A 3 71.21 51.39 -16.33
C ARG A 3 69.67 51.51 -16.42
N SER A 4 68.94 50.53 -15.87
CA SER A 4 68.57 50.56 -14.44
C SER A 4 67.70 49.36 -14.04
N GLN A 5 68.00 48.79 -12.88
CA GLN A 5 67.19 47.81 -12.15
C GLN A 5 65.88 48.45 -11.66
N LEU A 6 64.82 47.65 -11.41
CA LEU A 6 64.09 47.62 -10.13
C LEU A 6 62.94 46.57 -10.11
N LEU A 7 63.04 45.68 -9.12
CA LEU A 7 62.00 45.13 -8.23
C LEU A 7 60.70 44.45 -8.76
N CYS A 8 60.54 43.19 -8.32
CA CYS A 8 59.31 42.42 -8.13
C CYS A 8 58.36 43.13 -7.11
N PRO A 9 57.02 43.02 -7.21
CA PRO A 9 56.38 41.89 -6.51
C PRO A 9 55.15 41.28 -7.22
N LEU A 10 54.98 39.98 -6.93
CA LEU A 10 53.73 39.23 -6.85
C LEU A 10 52.46 40.09 -6.77
N LEU A 11 51.61 40.02 -7.81
CA LEU A 11 50.20 40.33 -7.69
C LEU A 11 49.39 39.05 -7.88
N LEU A 12 49.05 38.51 -6.71
CA LEU A 12 48.06 37.49 -6.44
C LEU A 12 46.79 37.76 -7.26
N SER A 13 46.38 36.78 -8.08
CA SER A 13 45.08 36.79 -8.75
C SER A 13 43.97 36.76 -7.70
N ALA A 14 43.41 37.92 -7.36
CA ALA A 14 42.17 38.00 -6.60
C ALA A 14 41.01 37.68 -7.55
N ALA A 15 40.69 36.39 -7.70
CA ALA A 15 39.37 36.00 -8.15
C ALA A 15 38.37 36.41 -7.05
N LEU A 16 37.76 37.60 -7.19
CA LEU A 16 36.49 37.86 -6.53
C LEU A 16 35.48 36.89 -7.15
N ALA A 17 35.38 35.69 -6.59
CA ALA A 17 34.16 34.93 -6.64
C ALA A 17 33.11 35.84 -5.99
N ALA A 18 32.30 36.49 -6.82
CA ALA A 18 31.12 37.18 -6.37
C ALA A 18 30.33 36.17 -5.54
N CYS A 19 30.31 36.36 -4.23
CA CYS A 19 29.42 35.64 -3.34
C CYS A 19 28.03 36.05 -3.79
N LYS A 20 27.43 35.23 -4.66
CA LYS A 20 26.05 35.38 -5.11
C LYS A 20 25.24 35.42 -3.80
N PRO A 21 24.48 36.48 -3.51
CA PRO A 21 23.66 36.48 -2.31
C PRO A 21 22.81 35.22 -2.36
N ALA A 22 22.87 34.41 -1.31
CA ALA A 22 21.99 33.27 -1.15
C ALA A 22 20.57 33.78 -1.43
N ALA A 23 19.94 33.25 -2.47
CA ALA A 23 18.58 33.64 -2.80
C ALA A 23 17.77 33.45 -1.52
N GLN A 24 17.17 34.51 -0.98
CA GLN A 24 16.30 34.38 0.18
C GLN A 24 15.11 33.53 -0.25
N VAL A 25 15.12 32.26 0.12
CA VAL A 25 14.03 31.36 -0.21
C VAL A 25 12.97 31.55 0.86
N SER A 26 12.00 32.42 0.58
CA SER A 26 11.00 32.88 1.55
C SER A 26 10.18 31.77 2.22
N SER A 27 10.22 30.56 1.67
CA SER A 27 9.56 29.39 2.23
C SER A 27 10.28 28.76 3.42
N VAL A 28 11.53 29.12 3.74
CA VAL A 28 12.26 28.62 4.92
C VAL A 28 12.63 29.70 5.94
N ASP A 29 12.14 30.93 5.78
CA ASP A 29 12.46 32.06 6.67
C ASP A 29 11.85 31.93 8.10
N HIS A 30 10.88 31.04 8.28
CA HIS A 30 10.29 30.69 9.57
C HIS A 30 9.92 29.21 9.60
N VAL A 31 9.77 28.64 10.80
CA VAL A 31 9.34 27.23 10.97
C VAL A 31 7.84 27.13 10.74
N HIS A 32 7.41 26.28 9.82
CA HIS A 32 6.00 26.02 9.53
C HIS A 32 5.41 25.04 10.54
N SER A 33 4.12 25.22 10.87
CA SER A 33 3.39 24.19 11.62
C SER A 33 3.14 22.96 10.76
N VAL A 34 2.83 21.84 11.43
CA VAL A 34 2.49 20.57 10.76
C VAL A 34 1.24 20.75 9.92
N GLU A 35 0.22 21.43 10.46
CA GLU A 35 -1.06 21.64 9.80
C GLU A 35 -0.93 22.53 8.54
N GLU A 36 -0.08 23.55 8.58
CA GLU A 36 0.18 24.42 7.42
C GLU A 36 0.92 23.66 6.32
N PHE A 37 1.91 22.85 6.68
CA PHE A 37 2.68 22.05 5.73
C PHE A 37 1.85 20.92 5.10
N ASP A 38 0.98 20.29 5.89
CA ASP A 38 0.11 19.20 5.43
C ASP A 38 -1.10 19.71 4.62
N GLY A 39 -1.64 20.87 5.00
CA GLY A 39 -2.78 21.49 4.32
C GLY A 39 -2.43 22.23 3.02
N ASN A 40 -1.15 22.50 2.74
CA ASN A 40 -0.75 23.35 1.61
C ASN A 40 0.28 22.68 0.67
N ALA A 41 -0.22 22.11 -0.43
CA ALA A 41 0.59 21.43 -1.43
C ALA A 41 1.59 22.34 -2.18
N ASN A 42 1.29 23.65 -2.29
CA ASN A 42 2.22 24.61 -2.91
C ASN A 42 3.38 24.93 -1.97
N LEU A 43 3.09 25.12 -0.69
CA LEU A 43 4.09 25.34 0.36
C LEU A 43 5.03 24.15 0.47
N ARG A 44 4.48 22.92 0.51
CA ARG A 44 5.27 21.68 0.54
C ARG A 44 6.25 21.60 -0.63
N ARG A 45 5.79 21.90 -1.85
CA ARG A 45 6.65 21.92 -3.05
C ARG A 45 7.73 22.99 -2.96
N ALA A 46 7.40 24.19 -2.47
CA ALA A 46 8.36 25.28 -2.32
C ALA A 46 9.46 24.96 -1.30
N VAL A 47 9.09 24.46 -0.12
CA VAL A 47 10.05 24.04 0.92
C VAL A 47 10.97 22.95 0.40
N LEU A 48 10.43 21.91 -0.25
CA LEU A 48 11.23 20.83 -0.82
C LEU A 48 12.24 21.32 -1.87
N ALA A 49 11.80 22.20 -2.77
CA ALA A 49 12.67 22.79 -3.78
C ALA A 49 13.77 23.66 -3.17
N ALA A 50 13.46 24.41 -2.10
CA ALA A 50 14.44 25.19 -1.35
C ALA A 50 15.55 24.32 -0.76
N CYS A 51 15.17 23.22 -0.11
CA CYS A 51 16.09 22.29 0.53
C CYS A 51 16.99 21.56 -0.48
N GLU A 52 16.49 21.28 -1.68
CA GLU A 52 17.29 20.70 -2.77
C GLU A 52 18.28 21.73 -3.36
N ALA A 53 17.85 22.98 -3.52
CA ALA A 53 18.66 24.04 -4.11
C ALA A 53 19.87 24.43 -3.24
N ASP A 54 19.76 24.32 -1.91
CA ASP A 54 20.82 24.69 -0.97
C ASP A 54 21.01 23.67 0.16
N SER A 55 21.20 22.42 -0.24
CA SER A 55 21.37 21.28 0.67
C SER A 55 22.57 21.41 1.63
N ALA A 56 23.56 22.25 1.31
CA ALA A 56 24.74 22.46 2.14
C ALA A 56 24.45 23.41 3.30
N GLN A 57 23.73 24.50 3.04
CA GLN A 57 23.38 25.50 4.06
C GLN A 57 22.16 25.11 4.89
N LEU A 58 21.19 24.39 4.29
CA LEU A 58 19.91 24.06 4.91
C LEU A 58 19.85 22.64 5.49
N ARG A 59 20.99 21.97 5.65
CA ARG A 59 21.07 20.56 6.12
C ARG A 59 20.42 20.33 7.49
N ASN A 60 20.44 21.35 8.35
CA ASN A 60 19.89 21.29 9.71
C ASN A 60 18.67 22.22 9.90
N ASP A 61 18.12 22.77 8.81
CA ASP A 61 16.91 23.57 8.90
C ASP A 61 15.72 22.69 9.34
N PRO A 62 14.93 23.09 10.35
CA PRO A 62 13.80 22.30 10.84
C PRO A 62 12.76 21.98 9.75
N ASN A 63 12.50 22.91 8.83
CA ASN A 63 11.58 22.67 7.73
C ASN A 63 12.17 21.67 6.73
N CYS A 64 13.47 21.72 6.46
CA CYS A 64 14.13 20.76 5.57
C CYS A 64 14.25 19.36 6.18
N ALA A 65 14.55 19.25 7.47
CA ALA A 65 14.56 17.99 8.18
C ALA A 65 13.17 17.33 8.16
N ASN A 66 12.12 18.09 8.48
CA ASN A 66 10.74 17.62 8.47
C ASN A 66 10.25 17.29 7.06
N ALA A 67 10.53 18.13 6.07
CA ALA A 67 10.14 17.89 4.68
C ALA A 67 10.83 16.66 4.09
N THR A 68 12.10 16.42 4.43
CA THR A 68 12.85 15.22 4.01
C THR A 68 12.31 13.96 4.68
N ALA A 69 11.93 14.03 5.96
CA ALA A 69 11.23 12.94 6.65
C ALA A 69 9.86 12.66 6.01
N ALA A 70 9.10 13.71 5.68
CA ALA A 70 7.82 13.60 4.99
C ALA A 70 7.94 12.97 3.59
N ARG A 71 9.04 13.22 2.84
CA ARG A 71 9.31 12.49 1.58
C ARG A 71 9.51 11.01 1.78
N LYS A 72 10.16 10.58 2.87
CA LYS A 72 10.37 9.15 3.13
C LYS A 72 9.03 8.46 3.40
N VAL A 73 8.15 9.09 4.18
CA VAL A 73 6.77 8.61 4.41
C VAL A 73 5.96 8.64 3.12
N ALA A 74 5.99 9.75 2.37
CA ALA A 74 5.27 9.89 1.11
C ALA A 74 5.81 9.00 -0.02
N ALA A 75 7.08 8.57 0.01
CA ALA A 75 7.63 7.61 -0.93
C ALA A 75 7.12 6.18 -0.68
N HIS A 76 6.68 5.86 0.54
CA HIS A 76 5.92 4.65 0.82
C HIS A 76 4.45 4.76 0.41
N GLU A 77 3.91 5.99 0.27
CA GLU A 77 2.51 6.25 -0.06
C GLU A 77 2.25 6.66 -1.52
N ASN A 78 3.28 7.07 -2.28
CA ASN A 78 3.16 7.57 -3.66
C ASN A 78 4.17 6.90 -4.61
N ALA A 79 4.09 5.58 -4.79
CA ALA A 79 4.59 4.97 -6.01
C ALA A 79 3.72 5.46 -7.20
N ALA A 80 4.34 6.13 -8.17
CA ALA A 80 3.67 6.83 -9.28
C ALA A 80 2.69 5.95 -10.11
N PRO A 81 1.61 6.52 -10.69
CA PRO A 81 0.63 5.76 -11.46
C PRO A 81 1.12 5.56 -12.90
N GLY A 82 1.52 4.34 -13.24
CA GLY A 82 1.96 4.02 -14.60
C GLY A 82 1.88 2.53 -14.87
N ALA A 83 0.78 2.08 -15.50
CA ALA A 83 0.48 0.71 -15.96
C ALA A 83 0.50 -0.40 -14.87
N HIS A 84 1.61 -0.57 -14.16
CA HIS A 84 1.78 -1.55 -13.08
C HIS A 84 0.77 -1.36 -11.93
N THR A 85 0.34 -0.12 -11.66
CA THR A 85 -0.71 0.16 -10.68
C THR A 85 -2.08 -0.31 -11.15
N ARG A 86 -2.42 -0.17 -12.44
CA ARG A 86 -3.75 -0.58 -12.95
C ARG A 86 -3.90 -2.09 -12.95
N ASP A 87 -2.85 -2.81 -13.32
CA ASP A 87 -2.82 -4.28 -13.26
C ASP A 87 -2.94 -4.75 -11.81
N TYR A 88 -2.25 -4.06 -10.88
CA TYR A 88 -2.38 -4.34 -9.46
C TYR A 88 -3.81 -4.10 -8.94
N GLU A 89 -4.41 -2.94 -9.19
CA GLU A 89 -5.79 -2.65 -8.77
C GLU A 89 -6.81 -3.63 -9.37
N ALA A 90 -6.60 -4.05 -10.62
CA ALA A 90 -7.42 -5.09 -11.25
C ALA A 90 -7.28 -6.42 -10.51
N LYS A 91 -6.05 -6.84 -10.19
CA LYS A 91 -5.79 -8.04 -9.38
C LYS A 91 -6.39 -7.93 -7.98
N ARG A 92 -6.27 -6.79 -7.31
CA ARG A 92 -6.93 -6.58 -6.01
C ARG A 92 -8.44 -6.76 -6.13
N THR A 93 -9.04 -6.17 -7.16
CA THR A 93 -10.49 -6.26 -7.41
C THR A 93 -10.93 -7.71 -7.62
N VAL A 94 -10.17 -8.48 -8.41
CA VAL A 94 -10.46 -9.92 -8.61
C VAL A 94 -10.32 -10.66 -7.29
N ALA A 95 -9.25 -10.42 -6.52
CA ALA A 95 -9.04 -11.06 -5.23
C ALA A 95 -10.19 -10.75 -4.25
N THR A 96 -10.65 -9.51 -4.20
CA THR A 96 -11.81 -9.08 -3.41
C THR A 96 -13.08 -9.85 -3.79
N GLN A 97 -13.32 -10.07 -5.08
CA GLN A 97 -14.48 -10.81 -5.57
C GLN A 97 -14.39 -12.30 -5.22
N ASP A 98 -13.23 -12.90 -5.42
CA ASP A 98 -12.98 -14.30 -5.11
C ASP A 98 -13.16 -14.56 -3.60
N ILE A 99 -12.60 -13.71 -2.74
CA ILE A 99 -12.78 -13.79 -1.28
C ILE A 99 -14.27 -13.70 -0.92
N ALA A 100 -15.02 -12.75 -1.49
CA ALA A 100 -16.45 -12.63 -1.25
C ALA A 100 -17.23 -13.90 -1.64
N ILE A 101 -16.85 -14.55 -2.75
CA ILE A 101 -17.45 -15.81 -3.19
C ILE A 101 -17.09 -16.95 -2.22
N ILE A 102 -15.84 -17.03 -1.77
CA ILE A 102 -15.37 -18.04 -0.82
C ILE A 102 -16.07 -17.87 0.53
N VAL A 103 -16.22 -16.65 1.04
CA VAL A 103 -16.93 -16.37 2.30
C VAL A 103 -18.40 -16.73 2.19
N LEU A 104 -19.05 -16.47 1.06
CA LEU A 104 -20.42 -16.92 0.81
C LEU A 104 -20.50 -18.47 0.84
N ALA A 105 -19.56 -19.16 0.20
CA ALA A 105 -19.51 -20.63 0.22
C ALA A 105 -19.28 -21.18 1.64
N LEU A 106 -18.41 -20.55 2.44
CA LEU A 106 -18.23 -20.86 3.86
C LEU A 106 -19.52 -20.66 4.66
N THR A 107 -20.25 -19.58 4.39
CA THR A 107 -21.54 -19.29 5.04
C THR A 107 -22.56 -20.37 4.72
N LEU A 108 -22.64 -20.83 3.47
CA LEU A 108 -23.50 -21.94 3.06
C LEU A 108 -23.09 -23.27 3.70
N TYR A 109 -21.79 -23.56 3.76
CA TYR A 109 -21.27 -24.72 4.48
C TYR A 109 -21.72 -24.71 5.94
N ARG A 110 -21.58 -23.57 6.63
CA ARG A 110 -22.03 -23.42 8.02
C ARG A 110 -23.53 -23.57 8.16
N LEU A 111 -24.32 -23.05 7.23
CA LEU A 111 -25.77 -23.19 7.24
C LEU A 111 -26.18 -24.68 7.22
N ASP A 112 -25.52 -25.48 6.40
CA ASP A 112 -25.83 -26.91 6.29
C ASP A 112 -25.28 -27.72 7.47
N ASN A 113 -24.08 -27.41 7.96
CA ASN A 113 -23.34 -28.25 8.92
C ASN A 113 -23.33 -27.70 10.36
N GLY A 114 -23.89 -26.51 10.58
CA GLY A 114 -23.90 -25.81 11.87
C GLY A 114 -22.59 -25.07 12.21
N THR A 115 -21.45 -25.48 11.64
CA THR A 115 -20.12 -24.92 11.91
C THR A 115 -19.35 -24.67 10.62
N TYR A 116 -18.38 -23.75 10.67
CA TYR A 116 -17.40 -23.60 9.60
C TYR A 116 -16.41 -24.78 9.56
N PRO A 117 -15.74 -25.04 8.42
CA PRO A 117 -14.66 -26.02 8.37
C PRO A 117 -13.58 -25.73 9.42
N SER A 118 -12.99 -26.76 10.00
CA SER A 118 -11.87 -26.57 10.92
C SER A 118 -10.62 -26.07 10.20
N GLN A 119 -9.65 -25.54 10.94
CA GLN A 119 -8.36 -25.12 10.37
C GLN A 119 -7.66 -26.24 9.60
N ALA A 120 -7.79 -27.49 10.06
CA ALA A 120 -7.18 -28.66 9.42
C ALA A 120 -7.91 -29.09 8.13
N GLN A 121 -9.22 -28.85 8.06
CA GLN A 121 -10.02 -29.12 6.86
C GLN A 121 -9.78 -28.04 5.79
N GLY A 122 -9.72 -26.78 6.22
CA GLY A 122 -9.45 -25.62 5.39
C GLY A 122 -10.49 -25.38 4.29
N LEU A 123 -10.13 -24.54 3.31
CA LEU A 123 -11.01 -24.19 2.18
C LEU A 123 -11.33 -25.36 1.25
N ARG A 124 -10.54 -26.44 1.29
CA ARG A 124 -10.79 -27.64 0.48
C ARG A 124 -12.11 -28.32 0.86
N ALA A 125 -12.60 -28.12 2.09
CA ALA A 125 -13.92 -28.57 2.55
C ALA A 125 -15.09 -28.03 1.72
N LEU A 126 -14.88 -26.93 0.98
CA LEU A 126 -15.89 -26.31 0.12
C LEU A 126 -16.06 -27.03 -1.23
N VAL A 127 -15.03 -27.76 -1.65
CA VAL A 127 -14.99 -28.47 -2.94
C VAL A 127 -15.20 -29.96 -2.74
N GLU A 128 -14.58 -30.53 -1.72
CA GLU A 128 -14.58 -31.96 -1.43
C GLU A 128 -15.05 -32.22 0.01
N LYS A 129 -15.76 -33.33 0.23
CA LYS A 129 -16.24 -33.69 1.56
C LYS A 129 -15.05 -33.96 2.48
N PRO A 130 -14.92 -33.24 3.62
CA PRO A 130 -13.88 -33.52 4.60
C PRO A 130 -13.98 -34.94 5.16
N VAL A 131 -12.82 -35.59 5.26
CA VAL A 131 -12.64 -36.87 5.97
C VAL A 131 -11.91 -36.72 7.30
N ILE A 132 -11.44 -35.51 7.59
CA ILE A 132 -10.76 -35.13 8.84
C ILE A 132 -11.83 -34.68 9.83
N GLU A 133 -11.73 -35.12 11.09
CA GLU A 133 -12.67 -34.72 12.13
C GLU A 133 -12.63 -33.19 12.39
N PRO A 134 -13.80 -32.56 12.68
CA PRO A 134 -15.14 -33.15 12.76
C PRO A 134 -15.74 -33.43 11.37
N ILE A 135 -16.13 -34.68 11.09
CA ILE A 135 -16.71 -35.05 9.78
C ILE A 135 -18.11 -34.43 9.65
N PRO A 136 -18.38 -33.63 8.60
CA PRO A 136 -19.68 -32.99 8.44
C PRO A 136 -20.78 -34.02 8.08
N GLU A 137 -21.85 -34.02 8.86
CA GLU A 137 -22.99 -34.93 8.68
C GLU A 137 -23.84 -34.54 7.47
N ASN A 138 -24.11 -33.25 7.28
CA ASN A 138 -25.01 -32.72 6.24
C ASN A 138 -24.24 -31.99 5.12
N TRP A 139 -23.05 -32.48 4.76
CA TRP A 139 -22.30 -31.94 3.63
C TRP A 139 -23.06 -32.20 2.32
N ARG A 140 -23.51 -31.13 1.66
CA ARG A 140 -24.29 -31.21 0.41
C ARG A 140 -23.43 -31.08 -0.85
N GLY A 141 -22.19 -30.63 -0.67
CA GLY A 141 -21.19 -30.51 -1.72
C GLY A 141 -21.42 -29.37 -2.70
N GLY A 142 -20.38 -29.12 -3.50
CA GLY A 142 -20.43 -28.12 -4.56
C GLY A 142 -20.61 -26.69 -4.05
N TYR A 143 -20.17 -26.38 -2.82
CA TYR A 143 -20.18 -25.00 -2.31
C TYR A 143 -19.28 -24.10 -3.17
N LEU A 144 -18.18 -24.68 -3.67
CA LEU A 144 -17.38 -24.14 -4.76
C LEU A 144 -17.16 -25.22 -5.82
N ALA A 145 -17.15 -24.81 -7.09
CA ALA A 145 -16.82 -25.71 -8.20
C ALA A 145 -15.34 -26.11 -8.20
N ARG A 146 -14.46 -25.15 -7.86
CA ARG A 146 -13.03 -25.34 -7.62
C ARG A 146 -12.55 -24.27 -6.67
N LEU A 147 -11.46 -24.54 -5.96
CA LEU A 147 -10.76 -23.52 -5.20
C LEU A 147 -9.84 -22.75 -6.16
N PRO A 148 -10.03 -21.43 -6.35
CA PRO A 148 -9.10 -20.63 -7.16
C PRO A 148 -7.82 -20.35 -6.36
N ASP A 149 -6.72 -20.17 -7.09
CA ASP A 149 -5.58 -19.41 -6.57
C ASP A 149 -5.91 -17.91 -6.71
N ASP A 150 -5.28 -17.10 -5.87
CA ASP A 150 -5.42 -15.67 -5.96
C ASP A 150 -4.79 -15.10 -7.25
N PRO A 151 -5.08 -13.85 -7.61
CA PRO A 151 -4.56 -13.22 -8.84
C PRO A 151 -3.04 -12.99 -8.86
N PHE A 152 -2.37 -13.24 -7.75
CA PHE A 152 -0.92 -13.19 -7.60
C PHE A 152 -0.28 -14.57 -7.76
N GLY A 153 -1.09 -15.64 -7.79
CA GLY A 153 -0.66 -17.03 -7.98
C GLY A 153 -0.44 -17.78 -6.68
N HIS A 154 -1.00 -17.28 -5.57
CA HIS A 154 -0.89 -17.90 -4.25
C HIS A 154 -2.23 -18.49 -3.81
N PRO A 155 -2.24 -19.61 -3.07
CA PRO A 155 -3.48 -20.11 -2.49
C PRO A 155 -4.04 -19.12 -1.47
N TYR A 156 -5.36 -19.02 -1.40
CA TYR A 156 -6.02 -18.28 -0.34
C TYR A 156 -5.76 -18.93 1.02
N GLN A 157 -5.48 -18.08 2.00
CA GLN A 157 -5.28 -18.48 3.38
C GLN A 157 -6.62 -18.45 4.10
N TYR A 158 -6.81 -19.40 5.00
CA TYR A 158 -8.00 -19.52 5.84
C TYR A 158 -7.62 -19.61 7.30
N LEU A 159 -8.35 -18.89 8.14
CA LEU A 159 -8.15 -18.84 9.58
C LEU A 159 -9.48 -19.08 10.28
N ASN A 160 -9.48 -20.04 11.21
CA ASN A 160 -10.61 -20.33 12.08
C ASN A 160 -10.09 -20.73 13.48
N PRO A 161 -10.22 -19.86 14.50
CA PRO A 161 -10.85 -18.53 14.46
C PRO A 161 -10.01 -17.49 13.70
N GLY A 162 -10.68 -16.50 13.12
CA GLY A 162 -10.04 -15.36 12.45
C GLY A 162 -9.62 -14.25 13.43
N PRO A 163 -8.51 -13.52 13.19
CA PRO A 163 -8.17 -12.33 13.97
C PRO A 163 -9.23 -11.22 13.95
N HIS A 164 -9.93 -11.05 12.82
CA HIS A 164 -10.90 -9.98 12.61
C HIS A 164 -12.37 -10.44 12.66
N GLY A 165 -12.63 -11.70 13.02
CA GLY A 165 -13.99 -12.27 13.01
C GLY A 165 -14.05 -13.74 13.37
N GLU A 166 -15.20 -14.37 13.15
CA GLU A 166 -15.37 -15.81 13.42
C GLU A 166 -14.47 -16.67 12.51
N ILE A 167 -14.36 -16.27 11.24
CA ILE A 167 -13.42 -16.82 10.27
C ILE A 167 -12.77 -15.70 9.48
N GLU A 168 -11.65 -16.00 8.84
CA GLU A 168 -10.98 -15.06 7.95
C GLU A 168 -10.45 -15.77 6.70
N VAL A 169 -10.61 -15.11 5.56
CA VAL A 169 -10.03 -15.54 4.28
C VAL A 169 -9.15 -14.41 3.78
N VAL A 170 -7.89 -14.70 3.45
CA VAL A 170 -6.92 -13.68 3.04
C VAL A 170 -6.08 -14.11 1.84
N SER A 171 -5.79 -13.17 0.96
CA SER A 171 -4.71 -13.23 -0.03
C SER A 171 -3.55 -12.39 0.50
N LEU A 172 -2.34 -12.94 0.46
CA LEU A 172 -1.12 -12.32 0.98
C LEU A 172 -0.48 -11.34 -0.02
N GLY A 173 -1.26 -10.83 -0.97
CA GLY A 173 -0.76 -9.88 -1.97
C GLY A 173 0.31 -10.45 -2.89
N ALA A 174 1.09 -9.56 -3.51
CA ALA A 174 2.05 -9.92 -4.56
C ALA A 174 3.34 -10.57 -4.04
N ASP A 175 3.68 -10.42 -2.76
CA ASP A 175 4.89 -11.00 -2.15
C ASP A 175 4.62 -12.36 -1.47
N GLY A 176 3.34 -12.70 -1.26
CA GLY A 176 2.95 -13.95 -0.60
C GLY A 176 3.31 -13.97 0.89
N GLN A 177 3.51 -12.81 1.51
CA GLN A 177 3.89 -12.68 2.92
C GLN A 177 2.84 -11.90 3.70
N PRO A 178 2.60 -12.27 4.98
CA PRO A 178 1.67 -11.53 5.80
C PRO A 178 2.20 -10.14 6.16
N ASN A 179 1.29 -9.19 6.31
CA ASN A 179 1.53 -7.79 6.69
C ASN A 179 2.33 -7.00 5.63
N GLY A 180 2.17 -7.33 4.35
CA GLY A 180 2.73 -6.51 3.29
C GLY A 180 2.05 -5.14 3.15
N HIS A 181 2.63 -4.26 2.32
CA HIS A 181 2.14 -2.89 2.13
C HIS A 181 2.08 -2.50 0.66
N GLY A 182 1.23 -1.53 0.32
CA GLY A 182 1.08 -1.04 -1.05
C GLY A 182 0.63 -2.16 -1.99
N LYS A 183 1.49 -2.55 -2.94
CA LYS A 183 1.25 -3.66 -3.89
C LYS A 183 1.33 -5.05 -3.25
N ASP A 184 1.96 -5.13 -2.10
CA ASP A 184 2.17 -6.35 -1.33
C ASP A 184 1.14 -6.43 -0.20
N ALA A 185 0.20 -5.48 -0.12
CA ALA A 185 -0.79 -5.43 0.95
C ALA A 185 -1.77 -6.59 0.91
N ASP A 186 -1.96 -7.22 2.07
CA ASP A 186 -2.95 -8.26 2.28
C ASP A 186 -4.36 -7.79 1.91
N ILE A 187 -5.14 -8.71 1.37
CA ILE A 187 -6.54 -8.50 1.02
C ILE A 187 -7.32 -9.60 1.72
N GLY A 188 -8.17 -9.26 2.68
CA GLY A 188 -8.93 -10.27 3.39
C GLY A 188 -10.37 -9.90 3.66
N SER A 189 -11.11 -10.86 4.21
CA SER A 189 -12.56 -10.78 4.42
C SER A 189 -13.00 -9.65 5.35
N TRP A 190 -12.08 -9.07 6.13
CA TRP A 190 -12.34 -7.89 6.95
C TRP A 190 -12.36 -6.58 6.16
N ASP A 191 -11.82 -6.56 4.94
CA ASP A 191 -11.78 -5.38 4.09
C ASP A 191 -13.22 -4.95 3.71
N PRO A 192 -13.62 -3.69 3.94
CA PRO A 192 -14.94 -3.18 3.55
C PRO A 192 -15.28 -3.39 2.07
N ALA A 193 -14.29 -3.45 1.18
CA ALA A 193 -14.47 -3.74 -0.24
C ALA A 193 -14.98 -5.17 -0.47
N VAL A 194 -14.51 -6.14 0.32
CA VAL A 194 -15.00 -7.54 0.27
C VAL A 194 -16.45 -7.58 0.73
N ALA A 195 -16.77 -6.96 1.86
CA ALA A 195 -18.14 -6.90 2.36
C ALA A 195 -19.09 -6.22 1.34
N ALA A 196 -18.61 -5.22 0.60
CA ALA A 196 -19.38 -4.60 -0.49
C ALA A 196 -19.59 -5.56 -1.67
N ALA A 197 -18.55 -6.30 -2.07
CA ALA A 197 -18.64 -7.30 -3.14
C ALA A 197 -19.64 -8.42 -2.80
N GLU A 198 -19.65 -8.90 -1.55
CA GLU A 198 -20.64 -9.89 -1.07
C GLU A 198 -22.08 -9.38 -1.21
N ARG A 199 -22.34 -8.15 -0.72
CA ARG A 199 -23.67 -7.53 -0.84
C ARG A 199 -24.11 -7.38 -2.30
N ASN A 200 -23.19 -7.01 -3.18
CA ASN A 200 -23.46 -6.88 -4.61
C ASN A 200 -23.75 -8.23 -5.26
N ALA A 201 -22.99 -9.27 -4.92
CA ALA A 201 -23.20 -10.63 -5.39
C ALA A 201 -24.60 -11.16 -4.99
N LEU A 202 -25.00 -10.95 -3.74
CA LEU A 202 -26.33 -11.32 -3.25
C LEU A 202 -27.46 -10.55 -3.95
N ARG A 203 -27.30 -9.23 -4.16
CA ARG A 203 -28.28 -8.40 -4.88
C ARG A 203 -28.48 -8.84 -6.32
N SER A 204 -27.42 -9.22 -7.03
CA SER A 204 -27.52 -9.66 -8.43
C SER A 204 -28.34 -10.94 -8.58
N LYS A 205 -28.25 -11.88 -7.62
CA LYS A 205 -29.01 -13.13 -7.62
C LYS A 205 -30.50 -12.91 -7.34
N THR A 206 -30.86 -12.01 -6.43
CA THR A 206 -32.27 -11.72 -6.11
C THR A 206 -32.96 -10.92 -7.21
N ALA A 207 -32.24 -10.05 -7.92
CA ALA A 207 -32.77 -9.30 -9.06
C ALA A 207 -33.05 -10.19 -10.30
N GLY A 208 -32.36 -11.33 -10.41
CA GLY A 208 -32.60 -12.32 -11.47
C GLY A 208 -33.74 -13.29 -11.18
N ALA A 209 -34.12 -13.48 -9.91
CA ALA A 209 -35.16 -14.42 -9.50
C ALA A 209 -36.60 -13.89 -9.63
N ASN A 210 -36.76 -12.60 -9.97
CA ASN A 210 -38.05 -11.91 -10.07
C ASN A 210 -38.45 -11.58 -11.53
N ARG A 211 -37.85 -12.27 -12.50
CA ARG A 211 -38.16 -12.24 -13.94
C ARG A 211 -38.44 -13.67 -14.40
#